data_AF-A0A7N6A737-F1
#
_entry.id   AF-A0A7N6A737-F1
#
_cell.length_a   1.000
_cell.length_b   1.000
_cell.length_c   1.000
_cell.angle_alpha   90.00
_cell.angle_beta   90.00
_cell.angle_gamma   90.00
#
_symmetry.space_group_name_H-M   'P 1'
#
loop_
_entity.id
_entity.type
_entity.pdbx_description
1 polymer ?
#
loop_
_entity_poly.entity_id
_entity_poly.type
_entity_poly.pdbx_seq_one_letter_code
_entity_poly.pdbx_strand_id
1 'polypeptide(L)'
;NRLKQNDKYVYDDIKEYSGPSPGELLEPLFKRSSCSYRIESYWTYEVCHGKHIRQYHEEKETSQKISVQEYYLGNMAQKSQSTEVPTKNIEGQLTPYYSMEMGNGTPCVLKQNQPRATSVLYVCHPEAKHEILSVAEVTTCEYEVVVLTPLLCAHPKYRFKSSPVNTIFCQALAGSPLRPQRLVQLDKEQEEQLKPAVELSPVREEAFTSTHKPMTVGGQTQVTVGTTHISRLTDDQLIKEFLSGSYCLHGGVGWWKYEFCYGKHVHQYHEDKEQGKNIVVVGSWNADEHIEWAKKNVARSYQLKDDGVQKVKLVSHFYGHGDLCDLTGKPRQVIVKLKCKESESPHAVTVYMLEPQTCQYILGVESPVICRILDTADEHGLLSVSS
;
A
#
# COMPACT_ATOMS: atom_id res chain seq x y z
N ASN A 1 -47.32 -13.33 16.59
CA ASN A 1 -47.11 -13.03 18.02
C ASN A 1 -46.18 -11.83 18.15
N ARG A 2 -46.64 -10.77 18.82
CA ARG A 2 -45.91 -9.53 19.11
C ARG A 2 -44.57 -9.85 19.79
N LEU A 3 -43.46 -9.49 19.16
CA LEU A 3 -42.18 -9.36 19.85
C LEU A 3 -42.01 -7.90 20.23
N LYS A 4 -42.03 -7.64 21.54
CA LYS A 4 -41.76 -6.34 22.13
C LYS A 4 -40.29 -6.01 21.88
N GLN A 5 -40.04 -4.98 21.08
CA GLN A 5 -38.74 -4.39 20.90
C GLN A 5 -38.45 -3.53 22.14
N ASN A 6 -37.69 -4.07 23.08
CA ASN A 6 -37.06 -3.27 24.14
C ASN A 6 -35.81 -2.63 23.55
N ASP A 7 -36.00 -1.55 22.79
CA ASP A 7 -34.89 -0.67 22.39
C ASP A 7 -34.40 0.09 23.63
N LYS A 8 -33.51 -0.54 24.39
CA LYS A 8 -32.67 0.18 25.34
C LYS A 8 -31.52 0.78 24.55
N TYR A 9 -31.77 1.94 23.96
CA TYR A 9 -30.73 2.81 23.45
C TYR A 9 -29.77 3.13 24.61
N VAL A 10 -28.60 2.51 24.62
CA VAL A 10 -27.47 3.01 25.40
C VAL A 10 -26.92 4.18 24.59
N TYR A 11 -27.54 5.36 24.79
CA TYR A 11 -26.81 6.61 24.58
C TYR A 11 -25.69 6.58 25.61
N ASP A 12 -24.47 6.24 25.16
CA ASP A 12 -23.28 6.55 25.94
C ASP A 12 -23.21 8.08 25.95
N ASP A 13 -23.75 8.63 27.03
CA ASP A 13 -23.81 10.04 27.34
C ASP A 13 -22.38 10.58 27.22
N ILE A 14 -22.11 11.38 26.18
CA ILE A 14 -20.81 12.01 25.98
C ILE A 14 -20.67 13.01 27.13
N LYS A 15 -20.17 12.54 28.27
CA LYS A 15 -19.67 13.42 29.34
C LYS A 15 -18.82 14.48 28.67
N GLU A 16 -19.13 15.75 28.95
CA GLU A 16 -18.32 16.89 28.52
C GLU A 16 -16.85 16.56 28.82
N TYR A 17 -16.09 16.31 27.76
CA TYR A 17 -14.69 15.92 27.89
C TYR A 17 -13.95 17.09 28.54
N SER A 18 -13.46 16.86 29.75
CA SER A 18 -12.73 17.83 30.58
C SER A 18 -11.20 17.68 30.47
N GLY A 19 -10.73 16.87 29.53
CA GLY A 19 -9.31 16.65 29.29
C GLY A 19 -8.68 17.74 28.42
N PRO A 20 -7.39 17.59 28.08
CA PRO A 20 -6.65 18.55 27.25
C PRO A 20 -7.26 18.69 25.85
N SER A 21 -7.22 19.92 25.34
CA SER A 21 -7.62 20.25 23.97
C SER A 21 -6.78 19.50 22.93
N PRO A 22 -7.26 19.34 21.69
CA PRO A 22 -6.52 18.72 20.60
C PRO A 22 -5.13 19.32 20.38
N GLY A 23 -5.01 20.65 20.49
CA GLY A 23 -3.74 21.35 20.37
C GLY A 23 -2.77 21.03 21.51
N GLU A 24 -3.27 20.86 22.73
CA GLU A 24 -2.46 20.46 23.90
C GLU A 24 -2.02 18.99 23.80
N LEU A 25 -2.90 18.11 23.30
CA LEU A 25 -2.54 16.70 23.04
C LEU A 25 -1.43 16.57 22.01
N LEU A 26 -1.39 17.44 21.00
CA LEU A 26 -0.36 17.46 19.96
C LEU A 26 0.87 18.30 20.35
N GLU A 27 0.82 19.05 21.44
CA GLU A 27 1.92 19.91 21.89
C GLU A 27 3.26 19.16 22.08
N PRO A 28 3.30 17.91 22.60
CA PRO A 28 4.54 17.15 22.67
C PRO A 28 5.20 16.94 21.31
N LEU A 29 4.39 16.79 20.25
CA LEU A 29 4.86 16.62 18.88
C LEU A 29 5.47 17.92 18.33
N PHE A 30 4.85 19.07 18.65
CA PHE A 30 5.31 20.39 18.21
C PHE A 30 6.56 20.88 18.96
N LYS A 31 6.60 20.71 20.29
CA LYS A 31 7.72 21.19 21.13
C LYS A 31 9.01 20.40 20.91
N ARG A 32 8.90 19.09 20.71
CA ARG A 32 10.07 18.22 20.48
C ARG A 32 10.68 18.39 19.10
N SER A 33 10.07 19.22 18.23
CA SER A 33 10.47 19.36 16.83
C SER A 33 10.59 17.99 16.13
N SER A 34 9.67 17.07 16.45
CA SER A 34 9.64 15.76 15.82
C SER A 34 9.28 15.92 14.35
N CYS A 35 9.95 15.18 13.48
CA CYS A 35 9.71 15.22 12.05
C CYS A 35 9.25 13.86 11.55
N SER A 36 8.28 13.90 10.64
CA SER A 36 7.79 12.72 9.93
C SER A 36 8.16 12.79 8.47
N TYR A 37 8.43 11.62 7.90
CA TYR A 37 9.00 11.49 6.56
C TYR A 37 8.10 10.63 5.69
N ARG A 38 7.98 11.00 4.43
CA ARG A 38 7.33 10.20 3.40
C ARG A 38 8.13 10.30 2.11
N ILE A 39 8.54 9.17 1.60
CA ILE A 39 9.25 9.08 0.32
C ILE A 39 8.21 8.72 -0.73
N GLU A 40 8.06 9.58 -1.74
CA GLU A 40 7.33 9.29 -2.98
C GLU A 40 8.33 9.11 -4.13
N SER A 41 7.85 8.90 -5.37
CA SER A 41 8.71 8.53 -6.50
C SER A 41 9.91 9.45 -6.68
N TYR A 42 9.63 10.75 -6.67
CA TYR A 42 10.56 11.81 -6.99
C TYR A 42 10.80 12.68 -5.76
N TRP A 43 9.74 13.03 -5.03
CA TRP A 43 9.83 13.88 -3.86
C TRP A 43 9.95 13.07 -2.57
N THR A 44 10.84 13.52 -1.69
CA THR A 44 10.80 13.19 -0.27
C THR A 44 10.15 14.34 0.47
N TYR A 45 9.13 14.04 1.26
CA TYR A 45 8.42 14.98 2.11
C TYR A 45 8.88 14.82 3.56
N GLU A 46 9.22 15.94 4.17
CA GLU A 46 9.55 16.07 5.59
C GLU A 46 8.54 17.03 6.23
N VAL A 47 7.86 16.58 7.29
CA VAL A 47 6.95 17.38 8.10
C VAL A 47 7.53 17.46 9.49
N CYS A 48 8.25 18.55 9.78
CA CYS A 48 8.66 18.87 11.14
C CYS A 48 7.51 19.60 11.84
N HIS A 49 6.81 18.87 12.70
CA HIS A 49 5.50 19.28 13.21
C HIS A 49 5.56 20.63 13.92
N GLY A 50 4.72 21.57 13.47
CA GLY A 50 4.67 22.93 14.02
C GLY A 50 5.84 23.85 13.60
N LYS A 51 6.81 23.35 12.83
CA LYS A 51 8.00 24.10 12.39
C LYS A 51 7.98 24.34 10.88
N HIS A 52 8.19 23.30 10.09
CA HIS A 52 8.25 23.44 8.63
C HIS A 52 7.81 22.16 7.93
N ILE A 53 7.38 22.34 6.67
CA ILE A 53 7.10 21.26 5.73
C ILE A 53 7.97 21.50 4.52
N ARG A 54 8.72 20.48 4.14
CA ARG A 54 9.68 20.53 3.06
C ARG A 54 9.45 19.36 2.12
N GLN A 55 9.55 19.62 0.82
CA GLN A 55 9.78 18.58 -0.17
C GLN A 55 11.18 18.74 -0.76
N TYR A 56 11.85 17.64 -1.03
CA TYR A 56 13.16 17.67 -1.67
C TYR A 56 13.43 16.42 -2.51
N HIS A 57 14.27 16.58 -3.52
CA HIS A 57 14.77 15.50 -4.38
C HIS A 57 16.29 15.58 -4.42
N GLU A 58 16.96 14.43 -4.26
CA GLU A 58 18.43 14.34 -4.27
C GLU A 58 18.88 13.61 -5.54
N GLU A 59 19.67 14.27 -6.37
CA GLU A 59 20.29 13.70 -7.55
C GLU A 59 21.80 13.54 -7.32
N LYS A 60 22.31 12.32 -7.54
CA LYS A 60 23.74 12.02 -7.43
C LYS A 60 24.39 12.17 -8.80
N GLU A 61 25.04 13.31 -9.06
CA GLU A 61 25.91 13.43 -10.22
C GLU A 61 27.14 12.53 -10.09
N THR A 62 27.68 12.08 -11.23
CA THR A 62 28.79 11.13 -11.41
C THR A 62 30.14 11.58 -10.81
N SER A 63 30.17 12.68 -10.06
CA SER A 63 31.37 13.29 -9.46
C SER A 63 31.04 13.94 -8.09
N GLN A 64 30.82 13.13 -7.05
CA GLN A 64 30.81 13.49 -5.61
C GLN A 64 29.94 14.67 -5.12
N LYS A 65 29.21 15.40 -5.98
CA LYS A 65 28.37 16.54 -5.60
C LYS A 65 26.91 16.13 -5.67
N ILE A 66 26.25 16.10 -4.51
CA ILE A 66 24.81 15.83 -4.40
C ILE A 66 24.08 17.13 -4.74
N SER A 67 23.28 17.12 -5.80
CA SER A 67 22.38 18.24 -6.14
C SER A 67 21.04 17.99 -5.45
N VAL A 68 20.59 18.95 -4.63
CA VAL A 68 19.32 18.85 -3.89
C VAL A 68 18.38 19.92 -4.38
N GLN A 69 17.29 19.51 -5.03
CA GLN A 69 16.18 20.40 -5.34
C GLN A 69 15.25 20.43 -4.13
N GLU A 70 15.04 21.59 -3.51
CA GLU A 70 14.21 21.72 -2.30
C GLU A 70 13.16 22.83 -2.42
N TYR A 71 11.99 22.59 -1.83
CA TYR A 71 10.93 23.57 -1.65
C TYR A 71 10.29 23.44 -0.27
N TYR A 72 10.04 24.57 0.39
CA TYR A 72 9.26 24.61 1.61
C TYR A 72 7.79 24.82 1.26
N LEU A 73 6.93 23.95 1.78
CA LEU A 73 5.48 23.97 1.58
C LEU A 73 4.76 24.71 2.72
N GLY A 74 5.50 25.05 3.78
CA GLY A 74 5.10 25.92 4.89
C GLY A 74 6.20 26.00 5.94
N ASN A 75 6.37 27.15 6.59
CA ASN A 75 7.42 27.42 7.60
C ASN A 75 6.88 28.00 8.91
N MET A 76 5.59 28.32 8.98
CA MET A 76 4.97 28.86 10.18
C MET A 76 3.62 28.23 10.40
N ALA A 77 3.47 27.58 11.55
CA ALA A 77 2.18 27.08 12.00
C ALA A 77 1.27 28.23 12.42
N GLN A 78 0.07 28.28 11.84
CA GLN A 78 -1.02 29.11 12.29
C GLN A 78 -2.03 28.21 13.02
N LYS A 79 -2.45 28.63 14.22
CA LYS A 79 -3.47 27.91 14.97
C LYS A 79 -4.81 28.11 14.28
N SER A 80 -5.42 27.02 13.81
CA SER A 80 -6.82 27.04 13.41
C SER A 80 -7.67 27.07 14.70
N GLN A 81 -8.61 28.02 14.78
CA GLN A 81 -9.60 28.08 15.86
C GLN A 81 -10.94 27.63 15.29
N SER A 82 -11.13 26.33 15.11
CA SER A 82 -12.46 25.78 14.83
C SER A 82 -13.09 25.31 16.15
N THR A 83 -14.29 25.80 16.45
CA THR A 83 -15.09 25.38 17.61
C THR A 83 -15.74 24.02 17.39
N GLU A 84 -15.91 23.61 16.14
CA GLU A 84 -16.43 22.30 15.74
C GLU A 84 -15.31 21.37 15.23
N VAL A 85 -15.48 20.07 15.46
CA VAL A 85 -14.54 19.03 15.01
C VAL A 85 -14.88 18.69 13.56
N PRO A 86 -14.03 19.05 12.58
CA PRO A 86 -14.30 18.75 11.18
C PRO A 86 -14.08 17.26 10.89
N THR A 87 -14.79 16.77 9.88
CA THR A 87 -14.67 15.38 9.41
C THR A 87 -14.42 15.34 7.91
N LYS A 88 -13.51 14.47 7.47
CA LYS A 88 -13.18 14.28 6.05
C LYS A 88 -13.26 12.80 5.69
N ASN A 89 -13.65 12.51 4.45
CA ASN A 89 -13.56 11.15 3.92
C ASN A 89 -12.08 10.84 3.64
N ILE A 90 -11.49 9.97 4.45
CA ILE A 90 -10.11 9.48 4.31
C ILE A 90 -10.24 7.98 4.08
N GLU A 91 -9.79 7.49 2.92
CA GLU A 91 -9.85 6.07 2.53
C GLU A 91 -11.27 5.44 2.57
N GLY A 92 -12.30 6.20 2.23
CA GLY A 92 -13.69 5.72 2.20
C GLY A 92 -14.42 5.82 3.54
N GLN A 93 -13.75 6.34 4.57
CA GLN A 93 -14.26 6.45 5.93
C GLN A 93 -14.34 7.92 6.38
N LEU A 94 -15.48 8.31 6.95
CA LEU A 94 -15.64 9.67 7.50
C LEU A 94 -14.89 9.78 8.83
N THR A 95 -13.79 10.52 8.80
CA THR A 95 -12.80 10.54 9.88
C THR A 95 -12.65 11.95 10.47
N PRO A 96 -12.80 12.13 11.79
CA PRO A 96 -12.57 13.40 12.46
C PRO A 96 -11.08 13.73 12.50
N TYR A 97 -10.71 14.99 12.26
CA TYR A 97 -9.32 15.42 12.20
C TYR A 97 -9.12 16.81 12.80
N TYR A 98 -7.91 17.09 13.28
CA TYR A 98 -7.50 18.40 13.73
C TYR A 98 -6.66 19.08 12.64
N SER A 99 -7.11 20.23 12.12
CA SER A 99 -6.41 20.96 11.05
C SER A 99 -5.37 21.92 11.63
N MET A 100 -4.22 22.02 10.98
CA MET A 100 -3.22 23.05 11.23
C MET A 100 -2.74 23.64 9.91
N GLU A 101 -2.84 24.95 9.77
CA GLU A 101 -2.37 25.65 8.58
C GLU A 101 -0.89 26.01 8.71
N MET A 102 -0.09 25.70 7.69
CA MET A 102 1.35 25.97 7.62
C MET A 102 1.62 26.92 6.45
N GLY A 103 1.84 28.20 6.75
CA GLY A 103 2.07 29.25 5.74
C GLY A 103 3.55 29.62 5.56
N ASN A 104 3.84 30.64 4.74
CA ASN A 104 5.19 31.17 4.49
C ASN A 104 6.19 30.16 3.90
N GLY A 105 5.73 29.28 3.01
CA GLY A 105 6.60 28.42 2.21
C GLY A 105 7.39 29.18 1.12
N THR A 106 8.17 28.45 0.34
CA THR A 106 8.93 28.99 -0.80
C THR A 106 7.98 29.68 -1.79
N PRO A 107 8.32 30.88 -2.32
CA PRO A 107 7.50 31.60 -3.29
C PRO A 107 7.14 30.74 -4.52
N CYS A 108 5.88 30.79 -4.91
CA CYS A 108 5.35 30.08 -6.05
C CYS A 108 5.30 30.97 -7.29
N VAL A 109 6.14 30.69 -8.27
CA VAL A 109 6.23 31.47 -9.52
C VAL A 109 4.90 31.45 -10.29
N LEU A 110 4.16 30.34 -10.21
CA LEU A 110 2.86 30.15 -10.88
C LEU A 110 1.71 30.94 -10.23
N LYS A 111 1.85 31.36 -8.97
CA LYS A 111 0.90 32.20 -8.23
C LYS A 111 1.50 33.57 -7.91
N GLN A 112 2.14 34.22 -8.89
CA GLN A 112 2.66 35.60 -8.75
C GLN A 112 3.55 35.79 -7.49
N ASN A 113 4.40 34.78 -7.19
CA ASN A 113 5.27 34.72 -6.02
C ASN A 113 4.57 34.68 -4.65
N GLN A 114 3.28 34.33 -4.59
CA GLN A 114 2.64 34.00 -3.31
C GLN A 114 3.34 32.78 -2.66
N PRO A 115 3.55 32.79 -1.34
CA PRO A 115 4.21 31.68 -0.65
C PRO A 115 3.33 30.43 -0.69
N ARG A 116 3.97 29.26 -0.88
CA ARG A 116 3.29 27.97 -0.72
C ARG A 116 2.71 27.84 0.69
N ALA A 117 1.56 27.19 0.79
CA ALA A 117 0.88 26.91 2.06
C ALA A 117 0.40 25.46 2.11
N THR A 118 0.28 24.91 3.31
CA THR A 118 -0.12 23.52 3.52
C THR A 118 -1.12 23.40 4.67
N SER A 119 -2.22 22.67 4.47
CA SER A 119 -3.14 22.27 5.53
C SER A 119 -2.76 20.87 6.04
N VAL A 120 -2.38 20.76 7.31
CA VAL A 120 -1.99 19.50 7.95
C VAL A 120 -3.16 18.94 8.75
N LEU A 121 -3.65 17.77 8.37
CA LEU A 121 -4.76 17.08 9.01
C LEU A 121 -4.22 16.00 9.95
N TYR A 122 -4.27 16.25 11.26
CA TYR A 122 -3.93 15.25 12.27
C TYR A 122 -5.13 14.36 12.55
N VAL A 123 -4.95 13.06 12.37
CA VAL A 123 -5.99 12.03 12.54
C VAL A 123 -5.60 11.09 13.67
N CYS A 124 -6.58 10.73 14.51
CA CYS A 124 -6.36 9.72 15.53
C CYS A 124 -6.11 8.35 14.88
N HIS A 125 -4.96 7.75 15.18
CA HIS A 125 -4.69 6.35 14.89
C HIS A 125 -3.93 5.73 16.07
N PRO A 126 -4.55 4.81 16.85
CA PRO A 126 -3.96 4.30 18.10
C PRO A 126 -2.58 3.65 17.94
N GLU A 127 -2.31 3.07 16.77
CA GLU A 127 -1.08 2.32 16.48
C GLU A 127 -0.06 3.11 15.66
N ALA A 128 -0.40 4.34 15.24
CA ALA A 128 0.50 5.13 14.40
C ALA A 128 1.66 5.72 15.21
N LYS A 129 2.76 6.04 14.53
CA LYS A 129 3.93 6.72 15.10
C LYS A 129 4.14 8.10 14.52
N HIS A 130 3.07 8.90 14.44
CA HIS A 130 3.08 10.25 13.86
C HIS A 130 3.34 10.28 12.34
N GLU A 131 3.08 9.20 11.61
CA GLU A 131 3.48 9.06 10.20
C GLU A 131 2.57 9.82 9.21
N ILE A 132 3.09 10.11 8.03
CA ILE A 132 2.35 10.80 6.96
C ILE A 132 1.60 9.77 6.11
N LEU A 133 0.27 9.78 6.18
CA LEU A 133 -0.61 8.92 5.38
C LEU A 133 -0.70 9.36 3.91
N SER A 134 -0.75 10.67 3.65
CA SER A 134 -0.83 11.20 2.29
C SER A 134 -0.35 12.64 2.19
N VAL A 135 0.12 13.01 1.00
CA VAL A 135 0.43 14.40 0.61
C VAL A 135 -0.25 14.62 -0.74
N ALA A 136 -0.98 15.72 -0.88
CA ALA A 136 -1.64 16.08 -2.13
C ALA A 136 -1.52 17.58 -2.39
N GLU A 137 -1.20 17.96 -3.62
CA GLU A 137 -1.35 19.35 -4.08
C GLU A 137 -2.81 19.54 -4.50
N VAL A 138 -3.61 20.18 -3.64
CA VAL A 138 -5.07 20.31 -3.83
C VAL A 138 -5.41 21.45 -4.80
N THR A 139 -4.64 22.53 -4.74
CA THR A 139 -4.60 23.58 -5.76
C THR A 139 -3.16 23.98 -6.00
N THR A 140 -2.85 24.67 -7.09
CA THR A 140 -1.48 25.06 -7.41
C THR A 140 -0.80 25.75 -6.22
N CYS A 141 0.30 25.19 -5.72
CA CYS A 141 1.06 25.68 -4.57
C CYS A 141 0.31 25.69 -3.22
N GLU A 142 -0.80 24.97 -3.11
CA GLU A 142 -1.50 24.68 -1.86
C GLU A 142 -1.58 23.17 -1.65
N TYR A 143 -1.09 22.73 -0.51
CA TYR A 143 -0.93 21.32 -0.21
C TYR A 143 -1.82 20.89 0.94
N GLU A 144 -2.15 19.62 0.96
CA GLU A 144 -2.80 18.96 2.08
C GLU A 144 -1.96 17.76 2.50
N VAL A 145 -1.75 17.61 3.80
CA VAL A 145 -0.96 16.53 4.38
C VAL A 145 -1.78 15.84 5.45
N VAL A 146 -1.97 14.53 5.37
CA VAL A 146 -2.65 13.75 6.41
C VAL A 146 -1.61 13.05 7.28
N VAL A 147 -1.66 13.28 8.60
CA VAL A 147 -0.75 12.71 9.59
C VAL A 147 -1.53 11.84 10.57
N LEU A 148 -1.12 10.59 10.74
CA LEU A 148 -1.69 9.66 11.71
C LEU A 148 -0.96 9.77 13.04
N THR A 149 -1.68 10.01 14.13
CA THR A 149 -1.08 10.21 15.45
C THR A 149 -1.90 9.56 16.58
N PRO A 150 -1.25 8.88 17.54
CA PRO A 150 -1.95 8.26 18.66
C PRO A 150 -2.34 9.29 19.72
N LEU A 151 -1.68 10.46 19.77
CA LEU A 151 -1.91 11.48 20.79
C LEU A 151 -3.34 12.02 20.75
N LEU A 152 -3.88 12.20 19.54
CA LEU A 152 -5.23 12.73 19.35
C LEU A 152 -6.31 11.72 19.78
N CYS A 153 -5.97 10.43 19.88
CA CYS A 153 -6.87 9.39 20.34
C CYS A 153 -7.24 9.48 21.82
N ALA A 154 -6.59 10.32 22.61
CA ALA A 154 -7.05 10.61 23.96
C ALA A 154 -8.41 11.35 23.95
N HIS A 155 -8.68 12.13 22.90
CA HIS A 155 -9.88 12.95 22.79
C HIS A 155 -11.07 12.15 22.18
N PRO A 156 -12.21 11.98 22.89
CA PRO A 156 -13.33 11.16 22.43
C PRO A 156 -13.92 11.57 21.08
N LYS A 157 -14.01 12.88 20.80
CA LYS A 157 -14.55 13.39 19.52
C LYS A 157 -13.67 13.09 18.30
N TYR A 158 -12.39 12.77 18.49
CA TYR A 158 -11.46 12.45 17.39
C TYR A 158 -11.24 10.95 17.24
N ARG A 159 -11.77 10.11 18.14
CA ARG A 159 -11.73 8.66 17.97
C ARG A 159 -12.64 8.24 16.83
N PHE A 160 -12.21 7.21 16.12
CA PHE A 160 -13.08 6.53 15.18
C PHE A 160 -14.28 5.94 15.92
N LYS A 161 -15.49 6.25 15.45
CA LYS A 161 -16.72 5.59 15.91
C LYS A 161 -16.93 4.37 15.04
N SER A 162 -16.56 3.19 15.53
CA SER A 162 -16.93 1.95 14.87
C SER A 162 -18.44 1.90 14.73
N SER A 163 -18.94 1.71 13.51
CA SER A 163 -20.34 1.36 13.31
C SER A 163 -20.66 0.14 14.18
N PRO A 164 -21.73 0.19 15.01
CA PRO A 164 -22.07 -0.95 15.84
C PRO A 164 -22.28 -2.17 14.94
N VAL A 165 -21.46 -3.21 15.14
CA VAL A 165 -21.64 -4.50 14.45
C VAL A 165 -22.84 -5.18 15.11
N ASN A 166 -23.99 -5.11 14.45
CA ASN A 166 -25.16 -5.86 14.89
C ASN A 166 -24.92 -7.34 14.58
N THR A 167 -24.87 -8.17 15.62
CA THR A 167 -24.75 -9.61 15.46
C THR A 167 -26.08 -10.17 14.94
N ILE A 168 -26.06 -10.68 13.71
CA ILE A 168 -27.21 -11.36 13.11
C ILE A 168 -27.00 -12.86 13.32
N PHE A 169 -27.84 -13.47 14.16
CA PHE A 169 -27.87 -14.91 14.34
C PHE A 169 -28.75 -15.55 13.26
N CYS A 170 -28.10 -16.14 12.25
CA CYS A 170 -28.78 -16.91 11.22
C CYS A 170 -28.83 -18.40 11.60
N GLN A 171 -29.96 -19.05 11.36
CA GLN A 171 -30.09 -20.51 11.42
C GLN A 171 -30.56 -21.03 10.06
N ALA A 172 -29.98 -22.15 9.62
CA ALA A 172 -30.44 -22.83 8.42
C ALA A 172 -31.84 -23.40 8.65
N LEU A 173 -32.76 -23.13 7.73
CA LEU A 173 -34.11 -23.73 7.77
C LEU A 173 -34.04 -25.21 7.36
N ALA A 174 -34.98 -26.02 7.83
CA ALA A 174 -35.08 -27.41 7.43
C ALA A 174 -35.19 -27.54 5.90
N GLY A 175 -34.33 -28.37 5.29
CA GLY A 175 -34.24 -28.51 3.83
C GLY A 175 -33.30 -27.51 3.14
N SER A 176 -32.61 -26.64 3.89
CA SER A 176 -31.57 -25.77 3.33
C SER A 176 -30.41 -26.61 2.79
N PRO A 177 -29.89 -26.29 1.59
CA PRO A 177 -28.76 -27.02 1.03
C PRO A 177 -27.51 -26.83 1.89
N LEU A 178 -26.70 -27.89 2.02
CA LEU A 178 -25.46 -27.87 2.83
C LEU A 178 -24.42 -26.85 2.30
N ARG A 179 -24.54 -26.45 1.03
CA ARG A 179 -23.74 -25.37 0.42
C ARG A 179 -24.66 -24.40 -0.32
N PRO A 180 -24.33 -23.09 -0.32
CA PRO A 180 -25.06 -22.11 -1.12
C PRO A 180 -25.06 -22.50 -2.60
N GLN A 181 -26.22 -22.48 -3.25
CA GLN A 181 -26.36 -22.88 -4.66
C GLN A 181 -25.48 -22.05 -5.60
N ARG A 182 -25.31 -20.75 -5.32
CA ARG A 182 -24.44 -19.85 -6.08
C ARG A 182 -22.96 -20.26 -5.98
N LEU A 183 -22.53 -20.77 -4.83
CA LEU A 183 -21.16 -21.25 -4.67
C LEU A 183 -20.92 -22.47 -5.56
N VAL A 184 -21.88 -23.41 -5.61
CA VAL A 184 -21.81 -24.60 -6.47
C VAL A 184 -21.81 -24.23 -7.97
N GLN A 185 -22.50 -23.15 -8.35
CA GLN A 185 -22.49 -22.64 -9.73
C GLN A 185 -21.15 -22.00 -10.09
N LEU A 186 -20.59 -21.17 -9.20
CA LEU A 186 -19.28 -20.55 -9.39
C LEU A 186 -18.16 -21.58 -9.50
N ASP A 187 -18.19 -22.63 -8.65
CA ASP A 187 -17.21 -23.72 -8.71
C ASP A 187 -17.25 -24.42 -10.08
N LYS A 188 -18.44 -24.63 -10.65
CA LYS A 188 -18.62 -25.22 -11.99
C LYS A 188 -18.15 -24.29 -13.11
N GLU A 189 -18.48 -23.01 -13.04
CA GLU A 189 -18.03 -22.01 -14.01
C GLU A 189 -16.49 -21.91 -14.02
N GLN A 190 -15.87 -21.99 -12.85
CA GLN A 190 -14.42 -21.98 -12.70
C GLN A 190 -13.79 -23.26 -13.26
N GLU A 191 -14.39 -24.43 -13.05
CA GLU A 191 -13.95 -25.70 -13.65
C GLU A 191 -14.08 -25.70 -15.18
N GLU A 192 -15.10 -25.07 -15.75
CA GLU A 192 -15.27 -24.95 -17.20
C GLU A 192 -14.25 -24.00 -17.84
N GLN A 193 -13.87 -22.91 -17.14
CA GLN A 193 -12.81 -22.00 -17.58
C GLN A 193 -11.41 -22.63 -17.54
N LEU A 194 -11.22 -23.70 -16.77
CA LEU A 194 -9.95 -24.43 -16.64
C LEU A 194 -9.79 -25.57 -17.66
N LYS A 195 -10.78 -25.84 -18.52
CA LYS A 195 -10.69 -26.89 -19.55
C LYS A 195 -9.98 -26.38 -20.82
N PRO A 196 -8.92 -27.05 -21.32
CA PRO A 196 -8.29 -26.69 -22.58
C PRO A 196 -9.22 -26.95 -23.77
N ALA A 197 -9.30 -25.99 -24.69
CA ALA A 197 -9.99 -26.19 -25.97
C ALA A 197 -9.21 -27.19 -26.84
N VAL A 198 -9.83 -28.33 -27.17
CA VAL A 198 -9.33 -29.22 -28.22
C VAL A 198 -9.79 -28.65 -29.55
N GLU A 199 -8.83 -28.18 -30.35
CA GLU A 199 -9.05 -27.67 -31.70
C GLU A 199 -9.54 -28.76 -32.65
N LEU A 200 -10.54 -28.42 -33.47
CA LEU A 200 -10.73 -28.94 -34.82
C LEU A 200 -11.37 -27.82 -35.65
N SER A 201 -10.57 -27.16 -36.49
CA SER A 201 -11.02 -26.23 -37.53
C SER A 201 -11.39 -27.01 -38.82
N PRO A 202 -12.18 -26.45 -39.77
CA PRO A 202 -11.59 -25.54 -40.77
C PRO A 202 -12.50 -24.41 -41.34
N VAL A 203 -11.86 -23.26 -41.58
CA VAL A 203 -11.97 -22.26 -42.69
C VAL A 203 -13.35 -21.83 -43.25
N ARG A 204 -13.68 -20.52 -43.15
CA ARG A 204 -14.01 -19.62 -44.30
C ARG A 204 -14.15 -18.12 -43.92
N GLU A 205 -13.64 -17.25 -44.81
CA GLU A 205 -13.81 -15.78 -44.84
C GLU A 205 -15.27 -15.33 -45.09
N GLU A 206 -15.72 -14.27 -44.41
CA GLU A 206 -16.10 -12.96 -45.01
C GLU A 206 -16.83 -12.06 -43.99
N ALA A 207 -16.70 -10.75 -44.19
CA ALA A 207 -17.17 -9.66 -43.35
C ALA A 207 -18.71 -9.46 -43.38
N PHE A 208 -19.31 -9.05 -42.25
CA PHE A 208 -20.07 -7.79 -42.05
C PHE A 208 -20.94 -7.81 -40.76
N THR A 209 -20.78 -6.74 -39.98
CA THR A 209 -21.76 -5.99 -39.15
C THR A 209 -22.58 -6.62 -38.02
N SER A 210 -22.42 -5.98 -36.85
CA SER A 210 -23.47 -5.41 -35.97
C SER A 210 -24.53 -6.35 -35.41
N THR A 211 -24.54 -6.48 -34.09
CA THR A 211 -25.54 -5.90 -33.16
C THR A 211 -25.75 -6.85 -31.98
N HIS A 212 -25.18 -6.57 -30.80
CA HIS A 212 -25.82 -7.00 -29.55
C HIS A 212 -25.76 -5.89 -28.51
N LYS A 213 -26.96 -5.58 -28.03
CA LYS A 213 -27.34 -4.53 -27.08
C LYS A 213 -26.76 -4.79 -25.68
N PRO A 214 -26.66 -3.74 -24.85
CA PRO A 214 -26.03 -3.79 -23.54
C PRO A 214 -26.92 -4.51 -22.52
N MET A 215 -26.29 -5.34 -21.68
CA MET A 215 -26.88 -5.78 -20.42
C MET A 215 -26.53 -4.75 -19.34
N THR A 216 -27.54 -3.97 -18.97
CA THR A 216 -27.57 -3.21 -17.72
C THR A 216 -27.74 -4.18 -16.55
N VAL A 217 -26.77 -4.21 -15.64
CA VAL A 217 -26.99 -4.62 -14.24
C VAL A 217 -26.30 -3.60 -13.36
N GLY A 218 -27.10 -2.72 -12.77
CA GLY A 218 -26.68 -1.88 -11.67
C GLY A 218 -26.42 -2.72 -10.43
N GLY A 219 -25.34 -2.40 -9.72
CA GLY A 219 -24.95 -3.07 -8.49
C GLY A 219 -23.46 -2.93 -8.27
N GLN A 220 -23.03 -1.77 -7.81
CA GLN A 220 -21.67 -1.56 -7.31
C GLN A 220 -21.43 -2.51 -6.13
N THR A 221 -20.60 -3.52 -6.34
CA THR A 221 -19.74 -4.06 -5.28
C THR A 221 -18.31 -3.76 -5.69
N GLN A 222 -17.89 -2.53 -5.37
CA GLN A 222 -16.48 -2.30 -5.09
C GLN A 222 -16.17 -3.08 -3.82
N VAL A 223 -15.61 -4.28 -3.97
CA VAL A 223 -14.80 -4.87 -2.91
C VAL A 223 -13.48 -4.09 -2.95
N THR A 224 -13.50 -2.88 -2.42
CA THR A 224 -12.30 -2.22 -1.95
C THR A 224 -11.82 -3.07 -0.79
N VAL A 225 -10.80 -3.90 -1.04
CA VAL A 225 -10.01 -4.52 0.02
C VAL A 225 -9.25 -3.37 0.69
N GLY A 226 -9.95 -2.67 1.57
CA GLY A 226 -9.33 -1.85 2.59
C GLY A 226 -8.51 -2.79 3.47
N THR A 227 -7.26 -2.43 3.70
CA THR A 227 -6.29 -3.11 4.56
C THR A 227 -6.69 -3.12 6.05
N THR A 228 -7.97 -2.99 6.38
CA THR A 228 -8.51 -3.04 7.74
C THR A 228 -8.71 -4.47 8.28
N HIS A 229 -8.18 -5.49 7.59
CA HIS A 229 -8.19 -6.88 8.06
C HIS A 229 -6.81 -7.48 8.39
N ILE A 230 -5.79 -6.66 8.70
CA ILE A 230 -4.53 -7.14 9.30
C ILE A 230 -4.31 -6.47 10.66
N SER A 231 -5.31 -6.55 11.54
CA SER A 231 -5.10 -6.43 12.98
C SER A 231 -5.64 -7.70 13.63
N ARG A 232 -4.84 -8.79 13.57
CA ARG A 232 -4.81 -9.98 14.49
C ARG A 232 -4.18 -11.26 13.93
N LEU A 233 -3.33 -11.19 12.91
CA LEU A 233 -2.54 -12.33 12.48
C LEU A 233 -1.09 -12.02 12.89
N THR A 234 -0.49 -12.87 13.72
CA THR A 234 0.90 -12.74 14.17
C THR A 234 1.81 -12.52 12.96
N ASP A 235 2.93 -11.78 13.08
CA ASP A 235 3.91 -11.60 11.99
C ASP A 235 4.27 -12.93 11.30
N ASP A 236 4.25 -14.05 12.05
CA ASP A 236 4.48 -15.41 11.56
C ASP A 236 3.42 -15.89 10.55
N GLN A 237 2.16 -15.48 10.71
CA GLN A 237 1.09 -15.82 9.77
C GLN A 237 1.23 -15.01 8.48
N LEU A 238 1.57 -13.72 8.56
CA LEU A 238 1.88 -12.91 7.39
C LEU A 238 3.07 -13.49 6.61
N ILE A 239 4.11 -13.93 7.33
CA ILE A 239 5.26 -14.62 6.72
C ILE A 239 4.83 -15.92 6.03
N LYS A 240 4.00 -16.74 6.68
CA LYS A 240 3.47 -17.98 6.09
C LYS A 240 2.68 -17.69 4.82
N GLU A 241 1.77 -16.74 4.87
CA GLU A 241 0.92 -16.35 3.73
C GLU A 241 1.73 -15.74 2.57
N PHE A 242 2.75 -14.93 2.91
CA PHE A 242 3.69 -14.41 1.92
C PHE A 242 4.48 -15.55 1.26
N LEU A 243 5.13 -16.43 2.04
CA LEU A 243 5.95 -17.52 1.51
C LEU A 243 5.14 -18.60 0.79
N SER A 244 3.85 -18.79 1.12
CA SER A 244 2.95 -19.63 0.33
C SER A 244 2.43 -18.96 -0.95
N GLY A 245 2.74 -17.68 -1.16
CA GLY A 245 2.24 -16.88 -2.26
C GLY A 245 0.74 -16.62 -2.20
N SER A 246 0.10 -16.76 -1.03
CA SER A 246 -1.31 -16.39 -0.83
C SER A 246 -1.46 -14.90 -0.57
N TYR A 247 -0.42 -14.27 -0.02
CA TYR A 247 -0.32 -12.83 0.11
C TYR A 247 0.76 -12.28 -0.83
N CYS A 248 0.42 -11.19 -1.54
CA CYS A 248 1.30 -10.54 -2.49
C CYS A 248 1.67 -9.15 -1.99
N LEU A 249 2.92 -8.75 -2.22
CA LEU A 249 3.41 -7.42 -1.91
C LEU A 249 3.10 -6.48 -3.07
N HIS A 250 2.47 -5.37 -2.75
CA HIS A 250 2.12 -4.34 -3.72
C HIS A 250 2.99 -3.10 -3.50
N GLY A 251 3.29 -2.40 -4.60
CA GLY A 251 3.92 -1.10 -4.52
C GLY A 251 3.97 -0.43 -5.89
N GLY A 252 4.92 0.48 -6.07
CA GLY A 252 5.01 1.29 -7.28
C GLY A 252 4.34 2.66 -7.14
N VAL A 253 4.89 3.59 -7.90
CA VAL A 253 4.73 5.02 -7.70
C VAL A 253 4.43 5.69 -9.05
N GLY A 254 3.54 6.68 -9.07
CA GLY A 254 3.04 7.27 -10.31
C GLY A 254 2.16 6.31 -11.13
N TRP A 255 2.34 6.32 -12.46
CA TRP A 255 1.56 5.53 -13.43
C TRP A 255 1.70 4.02 -13.23
N TRP A 256 2.91 3.55 -12.92
CA TRP A 256 3.18 2.13 -12.77
C TRP A 256 3.00 1.64 -11.33
N LYS A 257 2.27 0.54 -11.21
CA LYS A 257 2.09 -0.26 -10.01
C LYS A 257 2.71 -1.63 -10.21
N TYR A 258 3.15 -2.23 -9.11
CA TYR A 258 3.80 -3.53 -9.10
C TYR A 258 3.11 -4.43 -8.08
N GLU A 259 2.96 -5.69 -8.45
CA GLU A 259 2.49 -6.77 -7.59
C GLU A 259 3.51 -7.89 -7.64
N PHE A 260 3.93 -8.36 -6.47
CA PHE A 260 4.88 -9.44 -6.33
C PHE A 260 4.31 -10.51 -5.40
N CYS A 261 4.06 -11.69 -5.96
CA CYS A 261 3.62 -12.87 -5.23
C CYS A 261 4.78 -13.86 -5.17
N TYR A 262 5.28 -14.14 -3.96
CA TYR A 262 6.41 -15.04 -3.76
C TYR A 262 6.12 -16.43 -4.33
N GLY A 263 7.06 -16.98 -5.10
CA GLY A 263 6.93 -18.31 -5.72
C GLY A 263 5.85 -18.39 -6.81
N LYS A 264 5.34 -17.25 -7.29
CA LYS A 264 4.30 -17.20 -8.34
C LYS A 264 4.66 -16.27 -9.48
N HIS A 265 4.60 -14.96 -9.28
CA HIS A 265 4.73 -14.00 -10.37
C HIS A 265 5.09 -12.59 -9.91
N VAL A 266 5.56 -11.80 -10.86
CA VAL A 266 5.76 -10.36 -10.77
C VAL A 266 4.95 -9.71 -11.89
N HIS A 267 3.99 -8.88 -11.50
CA HIS A 267 3.17 -8.10 -12.41
C HIS A 267 3.52 -6.61 -12.31
N GLN A 268 3.48 -5.96 -13.46
CA GLN A 268 3.42 -4.51 -13.57
C GLN A 268 2.05 -4.16 -14.12
N TYR A 269 1.41 -3.13 -13.58
CA TYR A 269 0.13 -2.67 -14.08
C TYR A 269 -0.06 -1.17 -13.94
N HIS A 270 -0.98 -0.63 -14.71
CA HIS A 270 -1.56 0.68 -14.46
C HIS A 270 -3.08 0.59 -14.62
N GLU A 271 -3.80 1.48 -13.97
CA GLU A 271 -5.27 1.51 -14.02
C GLU A 271 -5.71 2.84 -14.66
N ASP A 272 -6.39 2.73 -15.79
CA ASP A 272 -7.04 3.87 -16.45
C ASP A 272 -8.54 3.83 -16.13
N LYS A 273 -9.13 5.00 -15.86
CA LYS A 273 -10.55 5.13 -15.53
C LYS A 273 -11.47 4.68 -16.66
N GLU A 274 -11.02 4.75 -17.92
CA GLU A 274 -11.84 4.40 -19.08
C GLU A 274 -11.49 3.04 -19.69
N GLN A 275 -10.23 2.60 -19.59
CA GLN A 275 -9.74 1.37 -20.23
C GLN A 275 -9.48 0.21 -19.27
N GLY A 276 -9.61 0.44 -17.96
CA GLY A 276 -9.41 -0.59 -16.92
C GLY A 276 -7.94 -0.83 -16.58
N LYS A 277 -7.65 -1.98 -15.98
CA LYS A 277 -6.31 -2.37 -15.51
C LYS A 277 -5.55 -3.06 -16.64
N ASN A 278 -4.50 -2.41 -17.15
CA ASN A 278 -3.57 -3.03 -18.08
C ASN A 278 -2.46 -3.71 -17.27
N ILE A 279 -2.31 -5.03 -17.43
CA ILE A 279 -1.36 -5.85 -16.67
C ILE A 279 -0.33 -6.43 -17.63
N VAL A 280 0.94 -6.25 -17.30
CA VAL A 280 2.09 -6.85 -17.95
C VAL A 280 2.73 -7.84 -17.00
N VAL A 281 2.90 -9.09 -17.45
CA VAL A 281 3.66 -10.11 -16.72
C VAL A 281 5.14 -9.84 -16.92
N VAL A 282 5.82 -9.42 -15.85
CA VAL A 282 7.25 -9.12 -15.90
C VAL A 282 8.07 -10.40 -15.75
N GLY A 283 7.58 -11.33 -14.94
CA GLY A 283 8.14 -12.67 -14.81
C GLY A 283 7.26 -13.59 -13.98
N SER A 284 7.36 -14.88 -14.27
CA SER A 284 6.71 -16.01 -13.62
C SER A 284 7.76 -16.88 -12.92
N TRP A 285 7.39 -17.48 -11.81
CA TRP A 285 8.26 -18.33 -11.03
C TRP A 285 8.42 -19.71 -11.68
N ASN A 286 9.66 -20.17 -11.76
CA ASN A 286 9.99 -21.55 -12.06
C ASN A 286 11.16 -21.97 -11.17
N ALA A 287 10.95 -22.98 -10.32
CA ALA A 287 11.93 -23.41 -9.34
C ALA A 287 13.22 -23.96 -9.98
N ASP A 288 13.09 -24.78 -11.02
CA ASP A 288 14.23 -25.41 -11.69
C ASP A 288 15.11 -24.37 -12.40
N GLU A 289 14.48 -23.42 -13.09
CA GLU A 289 15.19 -22.31 -13.73
C GLU A 289 15.88 -21.40 -12.71
N HIS A 290 15.21 -21.12 -11.60
CA HIS A 290 15.82 -20.33 -10.54
C HIS A 290 17.04 -21.04 -9.94
N ILE A 291 16.97 -22.34 -9.69
CA ILE A 291 18.10 -23.13 -9.18
C ILE A 291 19.28 -23.09 -10.16
N GLU A 292 19.02 -23.28 -11.47
CA GLU A 292 20.06 -23.19 -12.50
C GLU A 292 20.66 -21.78 -12.61
N TRP A 293 19.83 -20.75 -12.45
CA TRP A 293 20.30 -19.37 -12.35
C TRP A 293 21.17 -19.16 -11.10
N ALA A 294 20.75 -19.67 -9.95
CA ALA A 294 21.43 -19.52 -8.65
C ALA A 294 22.79 -20.21 -8.62
N LYS A 295 23.00 -21.30 -9.36
CA LYS A 295 24.32 -21.95 -9.51
C LYS A 295 25.34 -21.04 -10.20
N LYS A 296 24.89 -20.10 -11.02
CA LYS A 296 25.73 -19.20 -11.84
C LYS A 296 25.78 -17.77 -11.30
N ASN A 297 24.99 -17.46 -10.28
CA ASN A 297 24.79 -16.10 -9.77
C ASN A 297 24.80 -16.08 -8.23
N VAL A 298 24.93 -14.89 -7.65
CA VAL A 298 24.89 -14.72 -6.20
C VAL A 298 23.44 -14.66 -5.73
N ALA A 299 22.87 -15.80 -5.33
CA ALA A 299 21.50 -15.89 -4.85
C ALA A 299 21.33 -15.36 -3.41
N ARG A 300 22.40 -15.34 -2.60
CA ARG A 300 22.41 -14.75 -1.25
C ARG A 300 23.70 -14.00 -0.99
N SER A 301 23.61 -12.87 -0.27
CA SER A 301 24.78 -12.13 0.20
C SER A 301 24.75 -11.90 1.70
N TYR A 302 25.94 -11.85 2.30
CA TYR A 302 26.11 -11.77 3.75
C TYR A 302 26.58 -10.39 4.19
N GLN A 303 26.23 -10.04 5.43
CA GLN A 303 26.85 -8.95 6.17
C GLN A 303 27.50 -9.49 7.44
N LEU A 304 28.77 -9.13 7.63
CA LEU A 304 29.45 -9.29 8.92
C LEU A 304 28.91 -8.23 9.88
N LYS A 305 28.40 -8.66 11.03
CA LYS A 305 28.14 -7.78 12.18
C LYS A 305 29.37 -7.72 13.10
N ASP A 306 29.46 -6.67 13.90
CA ASP A 306 30.56 -6.43 14.85
C ASP A 306 30.74 -7.58 15.86
N ASP A 307 29.67 -8.33 16.13
CA ASP A 307 29.68 -9.52 17.00
C ASP A 307 30.23 -10.80 16.33
N GLY A 308 30.71 -10.72 15.09
CA GLY A 308 31.26 -11.85 14.33
C GLY A 308 30.23 -12.79 13.70
N VAL A 309 28.93 -12.59 13.95
CA VAL A 309 27.84 -13.39 13.36
C VAL A 309 27.55 -12.91 11.94
N GLN A 310 27.67 -13.82 10.96
CA GLN A 310 27.24 -13.55 9.58
C GLN A 310 25.72 -13.65 9.47
N LYS A 311 25.08 -12.59 8.99
CA LYS A 311 23.64 -12.59 8.67
C LYS A 311 23.41 -12.41 7.18
N VAL A 312 22.36 -13.03 6.66
CA VAL A 312 21.98 -12.86 5.25
C VAL A 312 21.39 -11.46 5.08
N LYS A 313 22.01 -10.64 4.23
CA LYS A 313 21.57 -9.25 3.96
C LYS A 313 20.51 -9.19 2.87
N LEU A 314 20.67 -10.02 1.85
CA LEU A 314 19.90 -9.95 0.62
C LEU A 314 19.79 -11.36 0.04
N VAL A 315 18.58 -11.67 -0.43
CA VAL A 315 18.28 -12.84 -1.26
C VAL A 315 17.81 -12.39 -2.63
N SER A 316 18.25 -13.08 -3.67
CA SER A 316 17.91 -12.79 -5.06
C SER A 316 17.22 -13.98 -5.71
N HIS A 317 16.06 -13.75 -6.31
CA HIS A 317 15.26 -14.74 -7.00
C HIS A 317 15.07 -14.38 -8.46
N PHE A 318 15.12 -15.39 -9.33
CA PHE A 318 14.95 -15.21 -10.76
C PHE A 318 13.54 -15.62 -11.18
N TYR A 319 12.85 -14.73 -11.89
CA TYR A 319 11.54 -14.98 -12.47
C TYR A 319 11.66 -14.76 -13.98
N GLY A 320 11.50 -15.84 -14.75
CA GLY A 320 11.55 -15.85 -16.22
C GLY A 320 10.15 -15.82 -16.83
N HIS A 321 9.99 -16.14 -18.10
CA HIS A 321 8.66 -16.38 -18.70
C HIS A 321 7.66 -15.23 -18.53
N GLY A 322 8.13 -13.98 -18.59
CA GLY A 322 7.25 -12.82 -18.71
C GLY A 322 6.69 -12.66 -20.12
N ASP A 323 5.83 -11.66 -20.29
CA ASP A 323 5.25 -11.31 -21.58
C ASP A 323 6.34 -10.98 -22.60
N LEU A 324 6.04 -11.22 -23.88
CA LEU A 324 6.96 -10.92 -24.97
C LEU A 324 7.24 -9.41 -25.04
N CYS A 325 8.53 -9.09 -25.05
CA CYS A 325 9.01 -7.75 -25.28
C CYS A 325 8.87 -7.38 -26.75
N ASP A 326 8.08 -6.36 -27.03
CA ASP A 326 7.88 -5.74 -28.33
C ASP A 326 9.17 -5.21 -28.96
N LEU A 327 10.13 -4.74 -28.14
CA LEU A 327 11.40 -4.19 -28.62
C LEU A 327 12.46 -5.25 -28.94
N THR A 328 12.50 -6.35 -28.19
CA THR A 328 13.57 -7.36 -28.31
C THR A 328 13.10 -8.69 -28.86
N GLY A 329 11.78 -8.91 -28.91
CA GLY A 329 11.16 -10.20 -29.26
C GLY A 329 11.36 -11.31 -28.22
N LYS A 330 12.02 -11.04 -27.09
CA LYS A 330 12.29 -12.02 -26.03
C LYS A 330 11.30 -11.87 -24.87
N PRO A 331 10.96 -12.96 -24.14
CA PRO A 331 10.20 -12.87 -22.90
C PRO A 331 10.86 -11.93 -21.90
N ARG A 332 10.07 -11.10 -21.23
CA ARG A 332 10.53 -10.30 -20.10
C ARG A 332 11.02 -11.21 -18.96
N GLN A 333 11.99 -10.72 -18.21
CA GLN A 333 12.53 -11.43 -17.05
C GLN A 333 12.88 -10.44 -15.94
N VAL A 334 12.80 -10.90 -14.69
CA VAL A 334 13.06 -10.05 -13.52
C VAL A 334 13.86 -10.79 -12.45
N ILE A 335 14.83 -10.08 -11.87
CA ILE A 335 15.51 -10.51 -10.65
C ILE A 335 14.89 -9.79 -9.46
N VAL A 336 14.19 -10.53 -8.61
CA VAL A 336 13.61 -10.02 -7.36
C VAL A 336 14.68 -10.03 -6.27
N LYS A 337 14.91 -8.90 -5.62
CA LYS A 337 15.90 -8.70 -4.57
C LYS A 337 15.19 -8.39 -3.25
N LEU A 338 15.13 -9.37 -2.35
CA LEU A 338 14.54 -9.26 -1.01
C LEU A 338 15.61 -8.81 -0.02
N LYS A 339 15.47 -7.60 0.51
CA LYS A 339 16.42 -6.99 1.44
C LYS A 339 15.77 -6.74 2.79
N CYS A 340 16.51 -7.08 3.84
CA CYS A 340 16.19 -6.61 5.17
C CYS A 340 16.49 -5.11 5.23
N LYS A 341 15.51 -4.35 5.70
CA LYS A 341 15.68 -2.94 6.03
C LYS A 341 15.01 -2.73 7.37
N GLU A 342 15.83 -2.57 8.40
CA GLU A 342 15.37 -2.18 9.72
C GLU A 342 14.60 -0.86 9.61
N SER A 343 13.43 -0.81 10.23
CA SER A 343 12.55 0.35 10.24
C SER A 343 11.80 0.39 11.56
N GLU A 344 11.46 1.58 12.02
CA GLU A 344 10.63 1.75 13.20
C GLU A 344 9.18 1.27 12.98
N SER A 345 8.76 1.07 11.72
CA SER A 345 7.47 0.48 11.36
C SER A 345 7.65 -0.96 10.89
N PRO A 346 7.14 -1.97 11.62
CA PRO A 346 7.38 -3.39 11.30
C PRO A 346 6.74 -3.83 9.98
N HIS A 347 5.73 -3.11 9.48
CA HIS A 347 5.00 -3.42 8.25
C HIS A 347 5.40 -2.52 7.08
N ALA A 348 6.43 -1.68 7.22
CA ALA A 348 6.92 -0.88 6.10
C ALA A 348 7.44 -1.79 4.98
N VAL A 349 6.94 -1.60 3.77
CA VAL A 349 7.42 -2.28 2.56
C VAL A 349 7.73 -1.24 1.50
N THR A 350 8.97 -1.23 1.02
CA THR A 350 9.39 -0.44 -0.13
C THR A 350 9.55 -1.37 -1.32
N VAL A 351 8.79 -1.13 -2.40
CA VAL A 351 8.88 -1.89 -3.67
C VAL A 351 9.24 -0.93 -4.79
N TYR A 352 10.31 -1.23 -5.52
CA TYR A 352 10.76 -0.45 -6.69
C TYR A 352 11.20 -1.37 -7.82
N MET A 353 11.09 -0.87 -9.06
CA MET A 353 11.51 -1.57 -10.26
C MET A 353 12.59 -0.78 -10.98
N LEU A 354 13.64 -1.45 -11.44
CA LEU A 354 14.68 -0.89 -12.29
C LEU A 354 14.77 -1.71 -13.58
N GLU A 355 14.95 -1.06 -14.72
CA GLU A 355 15.17 -1.71 -16.03
C GLU A 355 16.61 -1.46 -16.50
N PRO A 356 17.60 -2.24 -16.00
CA PRO A 356 19.00 -2.06 -16.39
C PRO A 356 19.28 -2.36 -17.87
N GLN A 357 18.47 -3.22 -18.50
CA GLN A 357 18.50 -3.51 -19.93
C GLN A 357 17.06 -3.65 -20.42
N THR A 358 16.83 -3.36 -21.70
CA THR A 358 15.50 -3.45 -22.30
C THR A 358 14.85 -4.81 -22.02
N CYS A 359 13.70 -4.78 -21.36
CA CYS A 359 12.92 -5.95 -20.96
C CYS A 359 13.60 -6.92 -19.98
N GLN A 360 14.63 -6.46 -19.27
CA GLN A 360 15.22 -7.15 -18.13
C GLN A 360 15.13 -6.23 -16.91
N TYR A 361 14.55 -6.76 -15.84
CA TYR A 361 14.19 -5.94 -14.69
C TYR A 361 14.85 -6.41 -13.40
N ILE A 362 14.95 -5.49 -12.45
CA ILE A 362 15.31 -5.78 -11.06
C ILE A 362 14.20 -5.20 -10.19
N LEU A 363 13.47 -6.08 -9.49
CA LEU A 363 12.49 -5.67 -8.49
C LEU A 363 13.16 -5.66 -7.12
N GLY A 364 13.30 -4.51 -6.50
CA GLY A 364 13.77 -4.39 -5.11
C GLY A 364 12.59 -4.39 -4.15
N VAL A 365 12.64 -5.26 -3.13
CA VAL A 365 11.69 -5.28 -2.03
C VAL A 365 12.45 -5.14 -0.72
N GLU A 366 12.15 -4.10 0.04
CA GLU A 366 12.79 -3.80 1.32
C GLU A 366 11.73 -3.76 2.41
N SER A 367 11.88 -4.59 3.44
CA SER A 367 10.92 -4.63 4.56
C SER A 367 11.57 -5.17 5.86
N PRO A 368 11.13 -4.71 7.04
CA PRO A 368 11.52 -5.33 8.32
C PRO A 368 11.02 -6.76 8.48
N VAL A 369 9.87 -7.12 7.91
CA VAL A 369 9.35 -8.51 7.96
C VAL A 369 10.33 -9.48 7.30
N ILE A 370 10.99 -9.03 6.22
CA ILE A 370 12.00 -9.82 5.51
C ILE A 370 13.20 -10.13 6.43
N CYS A 371 13.54 -9.24 7.37
CA CYS A 371 14.66 -9.46 8.30
C CYS A 371 14.54 -10.73 9.15
N ARG A 372 13.31 -11.20 9.41
CA ARG A 372 13.07 -12.42 10.20
C ARG A 372 13.29 -13.71 9.40
N ILE A 373 13.13 -13.64 8.07
CA ILE A 373 13.14 -14.82 7.21
C ILE A 373 14.42 -14.94 6.38
N LEU A 374 15.21 -13.87 6.18
CA LEU A 374 16.43 -13.96 5.35
C LEU A 374 17.43 -14.99 5.84
N ASP A 375 17.56 -15.16 7.17
CA ASP A 375 18.47 -16.15 7.75
C ASP A 375 18.00 -17.61 7.51
N THR A 376 16.76 -17.82 7.03
CA THR A 376 16.23 -19.15 6.62
C THR A 376 16.61 -19.56 5.19
N ALA A 377 17.27 -18.66 4.44
CA ALA A 377 17.60 -18.88 3.05
C ALA A 377 18.61 -20.02 2.85
N ASP A 378 18.27 -20.98 2.00
CA ASP A 378 19.18 -22.05 1.61
C ASP A 378 20.32 -21.55 0.68
N GLU A 379 21.13 -22.47 0.15
CA GLU A 379 22.23 -22.12 -0.77
C GLU A 379 21.80 -21.51 -2.10
N HIS A 380 20.56 -21.76 -2.51
CA HIS A 380 19.93 -21.19 -3.70
C HIS A 380 19.13 -19.92 -3.37
N GLY A 381 19.12 -19.49 -2.11
CA GLY A 381 18.38 -18.31 -1.66
C GLY A 381 16.89 -18.59 -1.42
N LEU A 382 16.41 -19.84 -1.46
CA LEU A 382 15.01 -20.15 -1.18
C LEU A 382 14.71 -19.97 0.31
N LEU A 383 13.67 -19.18 0.60
CA LEU A 383 13.22 -18.90 1.97
C LEU A 383 12.23 -19.97 2.43
N SER A 384 12.27 -20.27 3.73
CA SER A 384 11.37 -21.23 4.38
C SER A 384 10.77 -20.65 5.65
N VAL A 385 9.63 -21.21 6.09
CA VAL A 385 9.04 -20.83 7.38
C VAL A 385 9.89 -21.50 8.46
N SER A 386 10.48 -20.70 9.38
CA SER A 386 11.17 -21.24 10.54
C SER A 386 10.20 -22.12 11.34
N SER A 387 10.61 -23.37 11.61
CA SER A 387 9.79 -24.38 12.30
C SER A 387 9.50 -24.03 13.75
#